data_AF-A0A2E2LC32-F1
#
_entry.id   AF-A0A2E2LC32-F1
#
_cell.length_a   1.000
_cell.length_b   1.000
_cell.length_c   1.000
_cell.angle_alpha   90.00
_cell.angle_beta   90.00
_cell.angle_gamma   90.00
#
_symmetry.space_group_name_H-M   'P 1'
#
loop_
_entity.id
_entity.type
_entity.pdbx_description
1 polymer ?
#
loop_
_entity_poly.entity_id
_entity_poly.type
_entity_poly.pdbx_seq_one_letter_code
_entity_poly.pdbx_strand_id
1 'polypeptide(L)'
;MSATGYRSIAYFLPVALHARLKAAWWSTRDEPEGAPALAGLVEVAIGRETNRLEQLYNAGSPFPPAPDRAQGVNPRGAAGYRHQTYYLPVALHARLKAAWWSTRDEPEGAPALAGLVEVAFMREADRLEQLYNEGAPFPPAPAKARGISRAAAQRQGEWLRGEWERRRQAQTPPTDSND
;
A
#
# COMPACT_ATOMS: atom_id res chain seq x y z
N MET A 1 0.34 -17.25 -17.27
CA MET A 1 0.81 -15.86 -17.11
C MET A 1 -0.41 -14.96 -16.92
N SER A 2 -0.59 -14.34 -15.75
CA SER A 2 -1.69 -13.39 -15.54
C SER A 2 -1.35 -12.08 -16.23
N ALA A 3 -2.18 -11.67 -17.20
CA ALA A 3 -1.96 -10.57 -18.13
C ALA A 3 -1.89 -9.15 -17.50
N THR A 4 -2.01 -9.02 -16.18
CA THR A 4 -2.01 -7.72 -15.49
C THR A 4 -0.87 -7.49 -14.50
N GLY A 5 -0.02 -8.49 -14.20
CA GLY A 5 1.07 -8.32 -13.23
C GLY A 5 0.60 -8.22 -11.76
N TYR A 6 -0.68 -8.50 -11.49
CA TYR A 6 -1.26 -8.57 -10.15
C TYR A 6 -1.62 -10.02 -9.78
N ARG A 7 -1.72 -10.29 -8.48
CA ARG A 7 -2.21 -11.56 -7.94
C ARG A 7 -2.96 -11.38 -6.63
N SER A 8 -3.80 -12.35 -6.33
CA SER A 8 -4.44 -12.47 -5.01
C SER A 8 -3.43 -12.97 -3.98
N ILE A 9 -3.34 -12.27 -2.84
CA ILE A 9 -2.43 -12.57 -1.73
C ILE A 9 -3.19 -12.46 -0.42
N ALA A 10 -3.13 -13.52 0.38
CA ALA A 10 -3.76 -13.57 1.68
C ALA A 10 -2.74 -13.39 2.79
N TYR A 11 -3.02 -12.48 3.72
CA TYR A 11 -2.28 -12.31 4.96
C TYR A 11 -3.18 -12.68 6.13
N PHE A 12 -2.62 -13.30 7.16
CA PHE A 12 -3.34 -13.59 8.40
C PHE A 12 -3.14 -12.41 9.35
N LEU A 13 -4.17 -11.59 9.55
CA LEU A 13 -4.07 -10.28 10.20
C LEU A 13 -5.13 -10.12 11.30
N PRO A 14 -4.91 -9.24 12.30
CA PRO A 14 -5.92 -8.87 13.27
C PRO A 14 -7.16 -8.27 12.59
N VAL A 15 -8.35 -8.75 12.95
CA VAL A 15 -9.62 -8.25 12.42
C VAL A 15 -9.82 -6.78 12.79
N ALA A 16 -9.43 -6.38 14.01
CA ALA A 16 -9.50 -5.00 14.46
C ALA A 16 -8.61 -4.07 13.61
N LEU A 17 -7.42 -4.52 13.23
CA LEU A 17 -6.51 -3.75 12.38
C LEU A 17 -7.07 -3.57 10.97
N HIS A 18 -7.62 -4.64 10.39
CA HIS A 18 -8.31 -4.54 9.10
C HIS A 18 -9.50 -3.56 9.16
N ALA A 19 -10.29 -3.62 10.23
CA ALA A 19 -11.42 -2.72 10.43
C ALA A 19 -10.98 -1.26 10.59
N ARG A 20 -9.88 -1.01 11.33
CA ARG A 20 -9.28 0.32 11.50
C ARG A 20 -8.78 0.88 10.17
N LEU A 21 -8.04 0.10 9.39
CA LEU A 21 -7.56 0.53 8.07
C LEU A 21 -8.74 0.82 7.12
N LYS A 22 -9.80 0.00 7.19
CA LYS A 22 -11.02 0.23 6.42
C LYS A 22 -11.76 1.51 6.85
N ALA A 23 -11.80 1.80 8.15
CA ALA A 23 -12.34 3.06 8.68
C ALA A 23 -11.53 4.27 8.17
N ALA A 24 -10.21 4.20 8.26
CA ALA A 24 -9.32 5.24 7.76
C ALA A 24 -9.49 5.48 6.25
N TRP A 25 -9.55 4.41 5.46
CA TRP A 25 -9.88 4.53 4.03
C TRP A 25 -11.23 5.20 3.81
N TRP A 26 -12.28 4.75 4.51
CA TRP A 26 -13.63 5.26 4.27
C TRP A 26 -13.74 6.75 4.56
N SER A 27 -13.09 7.20 5.63
CA SER A 27 -13.09 8.60 6.05
C SER A 27 -12.22 9.49 5.16
N THR A 28 -11.15 8.96 4.58
CA THR A 28 -10.18 9.77 3.81
C THR A 28 -10.25 9.58 2.29
N ARG A 29 -11.06 8.64 1.77
CA ARG A 29 -11.13 8.34 0.32
C ARG A 29 -11.42 9.54 -0.57
N ASP A 30 -12.08 10.57 -0.05
CA ASP A 30 -12.47 11.75 -0.81
C ASP A 30 -11.45 12.89 -0.68
N GLU A 31 -10.43 12.73 0.18
CA GLU A 31 -9.31 13.66 0.36
C GLU A 31 -8.32 13.62 -0.81
N PRO A 32 -7.50 14.68 -1.01
CA PRO A 32 -6.52 14.76 -2.09
C PRO A 32 -5.52 13.59 -2.10
N GLU A 33 -5.02 13.16 -0.93
CA GLU A 33 -4.14 11.99 -0.78
C GLU A 33 -4.89 10.69 -0.48
N GLY A 34 -6.23 10.75 -0.50
CA GLY A 34 -7.10 9.62 -0.22
C GLY A 34 -6.99 8.52 -1.27
N ALA A 35 -6.78 7.28 -0.84
CA ALA A 35 -6.76 6.16 -1.77
C ALA A 35 -8.17 5.91 -2.36
N PRO A 36 -8.29 5.72 -3.69
CA PRO A 36 -9.58 5.58 -4.35
C PRO A 36 -10.34 4.30 -3.97
N ALA A 37 -9.63 3.28 -3.49
CA ALA A 37 -10.18 2.03 -3.00
C ALA A 37 -9.32 1.50 -1.86
N LEU A 38 -9.89 0.62 -1.01
CA LEU A 38 -9.16 -0.02 0.08
C LEU A 38 -7.92 -0.79 -0.43
N ALA A 39 -8.00 -1.42 -1.60
CA ALA A 39 -6.86 -2.09 -2.23
C ALA A 39 -5.72 -1.10 -2.54
N GLY A 40 -6.06 0.09 -3.05
CA GLY A 40 -5.07 1.15 -3.27
C GLY A 40 -4.44 1.65 -1.97
N LEU A 41 -5.22 1.73 -0.88
CA LEU A 41 -4.65 2.11 0.43
C LEU A 41 -3.66 1.05 0.92
N VAL A 42 -3.99 -0.23 0.73
CA VAL A 42 -3.11 -1.35 1.09
C VAL A 42 -1.81 -1.31 0.29
N GLU A 43 -1.88 -1.02 -1.02
CA GLU A 43 -0.69 -0.84 -1.86
C GLU A 43 0.17 0.33 -1.36
N VAL A 44 -0.44 1.47 -1.03
CA VAL A 44 0.26 2.64 -0.47
C VAL A 44 0.92 2.30 0.87
N ALA A 45 0.21 1.64 1.78
CA ALA A 45 0.73 1.24 3.09
C ALA A 45 1.97 0.34 2.94
N ILE A 46 1.86 -0.71 2.11
CA ILE A 46 2.95 -1.64 1.84
C ILE A 46 4.13 -0.93 1.16
N GLY A 47 3.86 -0.07 0.18
CA GLY A 47 4.89 0.69 -0.53
C GLY A 47 5.65 1.65 0.39
N ARG A 48 4.95 2.38 1.25
CA ARG A 48 5.54 3.30 2.23
C ARG A 48 6.41 2.56 3.24
N GLU A 49 5.93 1.45 3.79
CA GLU A 49 6.73 0.67 4.75
C GLU A 49 7.96 0.04 4.10
N THR A 50 7.83 -0.46 2.87
CA THR A 50 8.96 -0.99 2.11
C THR A 50 10.00 0.10 1.83
N ASN A 51 9.56 1.29 1.40
CA ASN A 51 10.45 2.45 1.20
C ASN A 51 11.14 2.85 2.51
N ARG A 52 10.42 2.84 3.64
CA ARG A 52 10.98 3.17 4.96
C ARG A 52 12.09 2.21 5.33
N LEU A 53 11.87 0.90 5.18
CA LEU A 53 12.89 -0.11 5.49
C LEU A 53 14.12 0.02 4.58
N GLU A 54 13.92 0.31 3.30
CA GLU A 54 15.03 0.53 2.38
C GLU A 54 15.84 1.79 2.75
N GLN A 55 15.17 2.86 3.17
CA GLN A 55 15.84 4.06 3.66
C GLN A 55 16.65 3.78 4.93
N LEU A 56 16.07 3.04 5.88
CA LEU A 56 16.71 2.77 7.17
C LEU A 56 17.86 1.77 7.08
N TYR A 57 17.72 0.72 6.27
CA TYR A 57 18.61 -0.44 6.31
C TYR A 57 19.30 -0.75 4.98
N ASN A 58 19.05 0.02 3.92
CA ASN A 58 19.64 -0.23 2.59
C ASN A 58 19.90 1.05 1.77
N ALA A 59 20.21 2.17 2.43
CA ALA A 59 20.55 3.45 1.79
C ALA A 59 19.52 3.94 0.73
N GLY A 60 18.24 3.64 0.95
CA GLY A 60 17.15 3.98 0.03
C GLY A 60 17.08 3.12 -1.24
N SER A 61 17.92 2.08 -1.35
CA SER A 61 17.92 1.16 -2.49
C SER A 61 17.03 -0.06 -2.22
N PRO A 62 16.44 -0.67 -3.25
CA PRO A 62 15.71 -1.94 -3.10
C PRO A 62 16.58 -3.07 -2.54
N PHE A 63 16.01 -3.86 -1.63
CA PHE A 63 16.66 -5.05 -1.11
C PHE A 63 16.84 -6.14 -2.18
N PRO A 64 17.86 -7.00 -2.04
CA PRO A 64 17.99 -8.17 -2.89
C PRO A 64 16.77 -9.11 -2.73
N PRO A 65 16.36 -9.85 -3.79
CA PRO A 65 15.24 -10.76 -3.71
C PRO A 65 15.36 -11.77 -2.57
N ALA A 66 14.27 -11.97 -1.83
CA ALA A 66 14.20 -13.03 -0.83
C ALA A 66 14.27 -14.41 -1.50
N PRO A 67 14.92 -15.41 -0.87
CA PRO A 67 14.88 -16.79 -1.33
C PRO A 67 13.45 -17.32 -1.51
N ASP A 68 13.26 -18.24 -2.44
CA ASP A 68 11.93 -18.83 -2.70
C ASP A 68 11.31 -19.44 -1.43
N ARG A 69 12.15 -20.09 -0.61
CA ARG A 69 11.77 -20.76 0.64
C ARG A 69 11.69 -19.83 1.86
N ALA A 70 11.89 -18.51 1.71
CA ALA A 70 11.74 -17.58 2.82
C ALA A 70 10.30 -17.62 3.36
N GLN A 71 10.15 -18.14 4.57
CA GLN A 71 8.89 -18.30 5.30
C GLN A 71 9.08 -17.83 6.75
N GLY A 72 8.15 -17.02 7.24
CA GLY A 72 8.14 -16.57 8.62
C GLY A 72 7.26 -17.47 9.49
N VAL A 73 7.32 -17.26 10.80
CA VAL A 73 6.47 -17.98 11.75
C VAL A 73 5.00 -17.58 11.52
N ASN A 74 4.13 -18.56 11.26
CA ASN A 74 2.70 -18.31 11.10
C ASN A 74 2.01 -18.40 12.48
N PRO A 75 1.38 -17.33 12.99
CA PRO A 75 0.68 -17.34 14.28
C PRO A 75 -0.68 -18.06 14.17
N ARG A 76 -0.68 -19.33 13.75
CA ARG A 76 -1.90 -20.14 13.63
C ARG A 76 -2.58 -20.23 15.00
N GLY A 77 -3.87 -19.89 15.05
CA GLY A 77 -4.70 -20.05 16.25
C GLY A 77 -4.80 -18.81 17.15
N ALA A 78 -4.17 -17.68 16.79
CA ALA A 78 -4.34 -16.43 17.53
C ALA A 78 -5.80 -15.94 17.44
N ALA A 79 -6.45 -15.76 18.59
CA ALA A 79 -7.80 -15.22 18.67
C ALA A 79 -7.84 -13.80 18.08
N GLY A 80 -8.90 -13.48 17.32
CA GLY A 80 -9.05 -12.17 16.68
C GLY A 80 -8.33 -12.00 15.33
N TYR A 81 -7.68 -13.05 14.80
CA TYR A 81 -7.05 -13.01 13.48
C TYR A 81 -7.89 -13.72 12.40
N ARG A 82 -7.80 -13.25 11.15
CA ARG A 82 -8.45 -13.84 9.98
C ARG A 82 -7.59 -13.65 8.73
N HIS A 83 -7.77 -14.52 7.74
CA HIS A 83 -7.19 -14.30 6.41
C HIS A 83 -7.88 -13.12 5.74
N GLN A 84 -7.09 -12.09 5.41
CA GLN A 84 -7.49 -10.96 4.60
C GLN A 84 -6.79 -11.05 3.25
N THR A 85 -7.57 -10.99 2.18
CA THR A 85 -7.09 -11.20 0.82
C THR A 85 -7.10 -9.89 0.06
N TYR A 86 -5.97 -9.57 -0.57
CA TYR A 86 -5.79 -8.37 -1.36
C TYR A 86 -5.28 -8.72 -2.75
N TYR A 87 -5.74 -7.96 -3.75
CA TYR A 87 -5.22 -8.06 -5.11
C TYR A 87 -4.08 -7.03 -5.25
N LEU A 88 -2.84 -7.51 -5.37
CA LEU A 88 -1.64 -6.66 -5.29
C LEU A 88 -0.73 -6.87 -6.50
N PRO A 89 0.06 -5.85 -6.89
CA PRO A 89 1.13 -6.02 -7.87
C PRO A 89 2.13 -7.09 -7.40
N VAL A 90 2.48 -8.01 -8.28
CA VAL A 90 3.45 -9.08 -7.99
C VAL A 90 4.80 -8.50 -7.60
N ALA A 91 5.23 -7.42 -8.28
CA ALA A 91 6.48 -6.73 -7.97
C ALA A 91 6.47 -6.10 -6.57
N LEU A 92 5.35 -5.49 -6.15
CA LEU A 92 5.21 -4.91 -4.82
C LEU A 92 5.31 -5.99 -3.73
N HIS A 93 4.64 -7.13 -3.94
CA HIS A 93 4.74 -8.25 -3.00
C HIS A 93 6.15 -8.85 -2.94
N ALA A 94 6.84 -8.99 -4.07
CA ALA A 94 8.22 -9.48 -4.10
C ALA A 94 9.16 -8.53 -3.34
N ARG A 95 8.99 -7.22 -3.54
CA ARG A 95 9.76 -6.18 -2.83
C ARG A 95 9.49 -6.17 -1.33
N LEU A 96 8.22 -6.31 -0.92
CA LEU A 96 7.85 -6.46 0.49
C LEU A 96 8.49 -7.72 1.11
N LYS A 97 8.46 -8.85 0.40
CA LYS A 97 9.09 -10.10 0.85
C LYS A 97 10.60 -9.96 0.98
N ALA A 98 11.26 -9.26 0.05
CA ALA A 98 12.68 -8.93 0.09
C ALA A 98 13.01 -8.07 1.32
N ALA A 99 12.26 -6.99 1.53
CA ALA A 99 12.45 -6.11 2.69
C ALA A 99 12.30 -6.86 4.01
N TRP A 100 11.21 -7.62 4.17
CA TRP A 100 11.03 -8.47 5.35
C TRP A 100 12.21 -9.43 5.56
N TRP A 101 12.64 -10.13 4.51
CA TRP A 101 13.72 -11.11 4.63
C TRP A 101 15.02 -10.44 5.07
N SER A 102 15.34 -9.28 4.52
CA SER A 102 16.57 -8.55 4.82
C SER A 102 16.56 -7.89 6.19
N THR A 103 15.39 -7.52 6.74
CA THR A 103 15.30 -6.81 8.03
C THR A 103 14.77 -7.64 9.18
N ARG A 104 14.47 -8.93 8.97
CA ARG A 104 13.84 -9.79 10.01
C ARG A 104 14.64 -9.90 11.32
N ASP A 105 15.96 -9.74 11.25
CA ASP A 105 16.88 -9.88 12.39
C ASP A 105 17.27 -8.51 12.99
N GLU A 106 16.72 -7.41 12.44
CA GLU A 106 16.91 -6.04 12.95
C GLU A 106 16.03 -5.77 14.20
N PRO A 107 16.33 -4.74 15.01
CA PRO A 107 15.54 -4.42 16.21
C PRO A 107 14.04 -4.17 15.97
N GLU A 108 13.66 -3.64 14.79
CA GLU A 108 12.26 -3.46 14.37
C GLU A 108 11.78 -4.57 13.41
N GLY A 109 12.56 -5.65 13.27
CA GLY A 109 12.30 -6.76 12.35
C GLY A 109 11.04 -7.53 12.69
N ALA A 110 10.14 -7.67 11.72
CA ALA A 110 8.95 -8.49 11.90
C ALA A 110 9.31 -9.99 11.81
N PRO A 111 8.82 -10.83 12.76
CA PRO A 111 9.13 -12.26 12.77
C PRO A 111 8.52 -13.04 11.58
N ALA A 112 7.57 -12.42 10.88
CA ALA A 112 6.96 -12.95 9.68
C ALA A 112 6.49 -11.84 8.74
N LEU A 113 6.32 -12.19 7.47
CA LEU A 113 5.79 -11.28 6.45
C LEU A 113 4.42 -10.70 6.83
N ALA A 114 3.56 -11.48 7.48
CA ALA A 114 2.27 -10.99 7.98
C ALA A 114 2.46 -9.91 9.05
N GLY A 115 3.42 -10.08 9.96
CA GLY A 115 3.77 -9.06 10.96
C GLY A 115 4.28 -7.77 10.32
N LEU A 116 5.04 -7.85 9.22
CA LEU A 116 5.45 -6.64 8.49
C LEU A 116 4.24 -5.94 7.86
N VAL A 117 3.28 -6.69 7.32
CA VAL A 117 2.01 -6.12 6.82
C VAL A 117 1.20 -5.48 7.95
N GLU A 118 1.19 -6.07 9.14
CA GLU A 118 0.56 -5.46 10.32
C GLU A 118 1.18 -4.12 10.66
N VAL A 119 2.52 -4.04 10.72
CA VAL A 119 3.25 -2.78 10.95
C VAL A 119 2.92 -1.76 9.87
N ALA A 120 2.92 -2.15 8.59
CA ALA A 120 2.57 -1.27 7.49
C ALA A 120 1.15 -0.70 7.63
N PHE A 121 0.18 -1.53 8.01
CA PHE A 121 -1.22 -1.09 8.17
C PHE A 121 -1.41 -0.23 9.41
N MET A 122 -0.72 -0.53 10.51
CA MET A 122 -0.74 0.29 11.71
C MET A 122 -0.20 1.68 11.42
N ARG A 123 1.01 1.77 10.84
CA ARG A 123 1.64 3.05 10.52
C ARG A 123 0.83 3.88 9.53
N GLU A 124 0.21 3.25 8.54
CA GLU A 124 -0.64 3.98 7.58
C GLU A 124 -1.95 4.46 8.23
N ALA A 125 -2.57 3.66 9.09
CA ALA A 125 -3.74 4.11 9.86
C ALA A 125 -3.36 5.28 10.78
N ASP A 126 -2.26 5.17 11.54
CA ASP A 126 -1.76 6.23 12.41
C ASP A 126 -1.48 7.51 11.62
N ARG A 127 -0.84 7.40 10.44
CA ARG A 127 -0.57 8.55 9.56
C ARG A 127 -1.86 9.24 9.13
N LEU A 128 -2.85 8.48 8.66
CA LEU A 128 -4.12 9.06 8.20
C LEU A 128 -4.90 9.70 9.35
N GLU A 129 -4.88 9.09 10.52
CA GLU A 129 -5.50 9.64 11.73
C GLU A 129 -4.82 10.93 12.18
N GLN A 130 -3.49 11.00 12.12
CA GLN A 130 -2.75 12.23 12.39
C GLN A 130 -3.06 13.34 11.38
N LEU A 131 -3.16 13.01 10.08
CA LEU A 131 -3.38 13.99 9.03
C LEU A 131 -4.82 14.51 8.96
N TYR A 132 -5.81 13.65 9.23
CA TYR A 132 -7.20 13.96 8.93
C TYR A 132 -8.16 13.78 10.12
N ASN A 133 -7.66 13.41 11.31
CA ASN A 133 -8.50 13.18 12.48
C ASN A 133 -7.80 13.48 13.81
N GLU A 134 -6.88 14.46 13.83
CA GLU A 134 -6.20 14.94 15.06
C GLU A 134 -5.48 13.83 15.86
N GLY A 135 -5.06 12.75 15.18
CA GLY A 135 -4.44 11.58 15.81
C GLY A 135 -5.41 10.64 16.52
N ALA A 136 -6.72 10.92 16.49
CA ALA A 136 -7.74 10.04 17.01
C ALA A 136 -8.13 8.95 15.99
N PRO A 137 -8.54 7.74 16.43
CA PRO A 137 -9.10 6.75 15.54
C PRO A 137 -10.35 7.22 14.80
N PHE A 138 -10.45 6.90 13.51
CA PHE A 138 -11.64 7.20 12.72
C PHE A 138 -12.87 6.42 13.21
N PRO A 139 -14.09 6.95 13.02
CA PRO A 139 -15.32 6.20 13.28
C PRO A 139 -15.37 4.93 12.39
N PRO A 140 -15.98 3.84 12.87
CA PRO A 140 -16.08 2.60 12.11
C PRO A 140 -16.69 2.80 10.73
N ALA A 141 -16.09 2.21 9.70
CA ALA A 141 -16.66 2.21 8.36
C ALA A 141 -18.04 1.52 8.37
N PRO A 142 -19.04 2.05 7.63
CA PRO A 142 -20.35 1.43 7.54
C PRO A 142 -20.25 0.02 6.92
N ALA A 143 -21.20 -0.87 7.23
CA ALA A 143 -21.19 -2.24 6.71
C ALA A 143 -21.12 -2.31 5.17
N LYS A 144 -21.72 -1.33 4.48
CA LYS A 144 -21.73 -1.17 3.02
C LYS A 144 -20.45 -0.55 2.43
N ALA A 145 -19.44 -0.24 3.24
CA ALA A 145 -18.19 0.35 2.77
C ALA A 145 -17.43 -0.63 1.88
N ARG A 146 -17.59 -0.47 0.56
CA ARG A 146 -17.03 -1.27 -0.52
C ARG A 146 -16.91 -0.42 -1.79
N GLY A 147 -16.10 -0.88 -2.74
CA GLY A 147 -15.99 -0.28 -4.07
C GLY A 147 -14.99 0.88 -4.16
N ILE A 148 -14.99 1.55 -5.31
CA ILE A 148 -14.13 2.68 -5.65
C ILE A 148 -14.88 3.98 -5.32
N SER A 149 -14.24 4.95 -4.67
CA SER A 149 -14.81 6.31 -4.57
C SER A 149 -14.90 6.93 -5.96
N ARG A 150 -16.10 7.37 -6.35
CA ARG A 150 -16.30 8.05 -7.64
C ARG A 150 -15.54 9.36 -7.72
N ALA A 151 -15.50 10.14 -6.64
CA ALA A 151 -14.77 11.40 -6.58
C ALA A 151 -13.26 11.14 -6.72
N ALA A 152 -12.74 10.12 -6.03
CA ALA A 152 -11.34 9.73 -6.17
C ALA A 152 -11.02 9.19 -7.58
N ALA A 153 -11.91 8.41 -8.18
CA ALA A 153 -11.76 7.93 -9.55
C ALA A 153 -11.76 9.08 -10.57
N GLN A 154 -12.60 10.10 -10.36
CA GLN A 154 -12.62 11.32 -11.18
C GLN A 154 -11.30 12.07 -11.08
N ARG A 155 -10.80 12.31 -9.85
CA ARG A 155 -9.47 12.93 -9.63
C ARG A 155 -8.35 12.12 -10.26
N GLN A 156 -8.38 10.79 -10.12
CA GLN A 156 -7.39 9.91 -10.76
C GLN A 156 -7.45 10.04 -12.29
N GLY A 157 -8.64 10.12 -12.88
CA GLY A 157 -8.84 10.35 -14.32
C GLY A 157 -8.37 11.73 -14.78
N GLU A 158 -8.59 12.78 -13.99
CA GLU A 158 -8.08 14.15 -14.24
C GLU A 158 -6.56 14.21 -14.17
N TRP A 159 -5.97 13.59 -13.14
CA TRP A 159 -4.52 13.50 -12.99
C TRP A 159 -3.87 12.75 -14.15
N LEU A 160 -4.44 11.60 -14.54
CA LEU A 160 -3.96 10.85 -15.70
C LEU A 160 -4.05 11.69 -16.96
N ARG A 161 -5.17 12.37 -17.22
CA ARG A 161 -5.31 13.28 -18.37
C ARG A 161 -4.23 14.37 -18.38
N GLY A 162 -3.96 15.00 -17.24
CA GLY A 162 -2.90 15.99 -17.10
C GLY A 162 -1.49 15.41 -17.37
N GLU A 163 -1.20 14.20 -16.90
CA GLU A 163 0.04 13.49 -17.23
C GLU A 163 0.18 13.21 -18.74
N TRP A 164 -0.90 12.75 -19.38
CA TRP A 164 -0.90 12.49 -20.84
C TRP A 164 -0.75 13.78 -21.65
N GLU A 165 -1.30 14.90 -21.18
CA GLU A 165 -1.13 16.22 -21.79
C GLU A 165 0.30 16.73 -21.65
N ARG A 166 0.90 16.64 -20.45
CA ARG A 166 2.31 16.98 -20.22
C ARG A 166 3.25 16.15 -21.10
N ARG A 167 3.01 14.85 -21.22
CA ARG A 167 3.81 13.96 -22.09
C ARG A 167 3.66 14.28 -23.57
N ARG A 168 2.48 14.71 -24.02
CA ARG A 168 2.26 15.18 -25.40
C ARG A 168 3.00 16.49 -25.68
N GLN A 169 2.93 17.45 -24.76
CA GLN A 169 3.64 18.73 -24.90
C GLN A 169 5.18 18.54 -24.90
N ALA A 170 5.69 17.62 -24.09
CA ALA A 170 7.12 17.26 -24.08
C ALA A 170 7.59 16.51 -25.34
N GLN A 171 6.66 16.01 -26.17
CA GLN A 171 6.96 15.31 -27.43
C GLN A 171 6.73 16.18 -28.67
N THR A 172 6.22 17.40 -28.52
CA THR A 172 6.12 18.35 -29.64
C THR A 172 7.52 18.93 -29.92
N PRO A 173 8.14 18.67 -31.08
CA PRO A 173 9.41 19.28 -31.45
C PRO A 173 9.24 20.80 -31.55
N PRO A 174 10.28 21.61 -31.30
CA PRO A 174 10.21 23.03 -31.65
C PRO A 174 9.94 23.13 -33.15
N THR A 175 8.92 23.90 -33.51
CA THR A 175 8.66 24.26 -34.90
C THR A 175 9.86 25.07 -35.37
N ASP A 176 10.74 24.48 -36.18
CA ASP A 176 11.75 25.24 -36.92
C ASP A 176 11.01 26.17 -37.89
N SER A 177 10.78 27.40 -37.44
CA SER A 177 10.55 28.53 -38.32
C SER A 177 11.91 29.02 -38.79
N ASN A 178 12.37 28.49 -39.92
CA ASN A 178 13.39 29.14 -40.74
C ASN A 178 12.68 29.91 -41.86
N ASP A 179 12.95 31.21 -41.89
CA ASP A 179 12.71 32.14 -43.00
C ASP A 179 13.40 31.70 -44.30
#